data_AF-A0A942AAM8-F1
#
_entry.id   AF-A0A942AAM8-F1
#
_cell.length_a   1.000
_cell.length_b   1.000
_cell.length_c   1.000
_cell.angle_alpha   90.00
_cell.angle_beta   90.00
_cell.angle_gamma   90.00
#
_symmetry.space_group_name_H-M   'P 1'
#
loop_
_entity.id
_entity.type
_entity.pdbx_description
1 polymer ?
#
loop_
_entity_poly.entity_id
_entity_poly.type
_entity_poly.pdbx_seq_one_letter_code
_entity_poly.pdbx_strand_id
1 'polypeptide(L)'
;MVERFGIYWVDFNPTKGSEINKIRPAVVVSPDELNRHLNTVIIIPLTSTLTPYPWRVKCTLDGKEGMIATDQIRTVDKLRIGKQAGVLNEDERESLIDVLEEMFIL
;
A
#
# COMPACT_ATOMS: atom_id res chain seq x y z
N MET A 1 -8.18 14.35 -1.35
CA MET A 1 -8.88 13.14 -1.85
C MET A 1 -7.88 11.99 -1.76
N VAL A 2 -8.32 10.75 -1.56
CA VAL A 2 -7.41 9.60 -1.55
C VAL A 2 -7.27 9.11 -2.99
N GLU A 3 -6.06 9.05 -3.51
CA GLU A 3 -5.77 8.80 -4.93
C GLU A 3 -4.91 7.54 -5.09
N ARG A 4 -5.15 6.80 -6.18
CA ARG A 4 -4.42 5.59 -6.56
C ARG A 4 -2.93 5.92 -6.70
N PHE A 5 -2.09 5.00 -6.24
CA PHE A 5 -0.63 5.11 -6.12
C PHE A 5 -0.13 6.19 -5.14
N GLY A 6 -1.03 6.94 -4.50
CA GLY A 6 -0.67 7.78 -3.36
C GLY A 6 -0.33 6.92 -2.14
N ILE A 7 0.70 7.35 -1.41
CA ILE A 7 1.12 6.74 -0.14
C ILE A 7 0.56 7.57 1.00
N TYR A 8 -0.15 6.93 1.92
CA TYR A 8 -0.77 7.57 3.08
C TYR A 8 -0.40 6.86 4.37
N TRP A 9 -0.34 7.60 5.47
CA TRP A 9 -0.30 6.98 6.80
C TRP A 9 -1.65 6.31 7.09
N VAL A 10 -1.64 5.04 7.46
CA VAL A 10 -2.85 4.26 7.74
C VAL A 10 -2.75 3.62 9.12
N ASP A 11 -3.79 3.74 9.93
CA ASP A 11 -3.91 3.02 11.19
C ASP A 11 -4.42 1.59 10.96
N PHE A 12 -3.54 0.62 11.17
CA PHE A 12 -3.87 -0.77 10.98
C PHE A 12 -4.55 -1.43 12.18
N ASN A 13 -4.55 -0.80 13.37
CA ASN A 13 -5.00 -1.43 14.60
C ASN A 13 -6.54 -1.51 14.76
N PRO A 14 -7.08 -2.51 15.48
CA PRO A 14 -6.38 -3.66 16.04
C PRO A 14 -6.05 -4.71 14.96
N THR A 15 -5.09 -5.59 15.25
CA THR A 15 -4.66 -6.66 14.33
C THR A 15 -4.44 -7.97 15.09
N LYS A 16 -4.38 -9.08 14.35
CA LYS A 16 -4.10 -10.42 14.91
C LYS A 16 -2.86 -11.05 14.28
N GLY A 17 -2.06 -11.72 15.10
CA GLY A 17 -0.91 -12.50 14.64
C GLY A 17 0.09 -11.67 13.82
N SER A 18 0.35 -12.11 12.59
CA SER A 18 1.36 -11.54 11.69
C SER A 18 0.83 -10.44 10.77
N GLU A 19 -0.42 -10.02 10.93
CA GLU A 19 -0.97 -8.87 10.21
C GLU A 19 -0.14 -7.61 10.47
N ILE A 20 0.02 -6.78 9.44
CA ILE A 20 0.66 -5.47 9.58
C ILE A 20 -0.11 -4.63 10.59
N ASN A 21 0.59 -4.16 11.62
CA ASN A 21 0.05 -3.43 12.77
C ASN A 21 0.61 -2.01 12.89
N LYS A 22 0.06 -1.24 13.83
CA LYS A 22 0.39 0.17 14.11
C LYS A 22 0.01 1.10 12.97
N ILE A 23 0.42 2.36 13.08
CA ILE A 23 0.28 3.35 12.02
C ILE A 23 1.48 3.20 11.09
N ARG A 24 1.23 2.92 9.81
CA ARG A 24 2.28 2.72 8.80
C ARG A 24 1.89 3.34 7.47
N PRO A 25 2.87 3.72 6.63
CA PRO A 25 2.58 4.12 5.27
C PRO A 25 2.00 2.95 4.48
N ALA A 26 1.05 3.23 3.60
CA ALA A 26 0.46 2.27 2.69
C ALA A 26 0.15 2.94 1.35
N VAL A 27 0.36 2.22 0.24
CA VAL A 27 -0.02 2.67 -1.09
C VAL A 27 -1.48 2.32 -1.36
N VAL A 28 -2.22 3.24 -1.97
CA VAL A 28 -3.60 3.00 -2.45
C VAL A 28 -3.55 2.33 -3.81
N VAL A 29 -4.26 1.22 -3.97
CA VAL A 29 -4.31 0.48 -5.24
C VAL A 29 -5.70 0.45 -5.88
N SER A 30 -6.75 0.80 -5.13
CA SER A 30 -8.10 0.93 -5.68
C SER A 30 -8.20 2.10 -6.68
N PRO A 31 -9.01 1.96 -7.75
CA PRO A 31 -9.29 3.03 -8.70
C PRO A 31 -9.83 4.30 -8.04
N ASP A 32 -9.47 5.47 -8.60
CA ASP A 32 -9.92 6.77 -8.07
C ASP A 32 -11.43 6.94 -8.08
N GLU A 33 -12.12 6.32 -9.03
CA GLU A 33 -13.58 6.30 -9.05
C GLU A 33 -14.15 5.65 -7.79
N LEU A 34 -13.61 4.51 -7.36
CA LEU A 34 -14.02 3.86 -6.11
C LEU A 34 -13.63 4.73 -4.92
N ASN A 35 -12.42 5.29 -4.94
CA ASN A 35 -11.92 6.16 -3.87
C ASN A 35 -12.75 7.43 -3.71
N ARG A 36 -13.43 7.90 -4.76
CA ARG A 36 -14.35 9.05 -4.68
C ARG A 36 -15.69 8.69 -4.07
N HIS A 37 -16.27 7.55 -4.44
CA HIS A 37 -17.66 7.22 -4.11
C HIS A 37 -17.83 6.35 -2.87
N LEU A 38 -16.84 5.51 -2.53
CA LEU A 38 -16.93 4.58 -1.41
C LEU A 38 -16.27 5.17 -0.15
N ASN A 39 -16.70 4.73 1.04
CA ASN A 39 -16.04 5.08 2.30
C ASN A 39 -14.79 4.23 2.58
N THR A 40 -14.51 3.25 1.73
CA THR A 40 -13.39 2.32 1.84
C THR A 40 -12.44 2.47 0.66
N VAL A 41 -11.17 2.10 0.88
CA VAL A 41 -10.14 2.04 -0.15
C VAL A 41 -9.34 0.74 -0.02
N ILE A 42 -8.79 0.25 -1.12
CA ILE A 42 -7.89 -0.91 -1.13
C ILE A 42 -6.46 -0.38 -1.05
N ILE A 43 -5.70 -0.85 -0.05
CA ILE A 43 -4.34 -0.42 0.21
C ILE A 43 -3.40 -1.61 0.33
N ILE A 44 -2.10 -1.34 0.16
CA ILE A 44 -1.02 -2.28 0.42
C ILE A 44 0.00 -1.60 1.35
N PRO A 45 0.30 -2.17 2.53
CA PRO A 45 1.21 -1.56 3.49
C PRO A 45 2.66 -1.57 3.02
N LEU A 46 3.41 -0.55 3.44
CA LEU A 46 4.85 -0.50 3.31
C LEU A 46 5.51 -1.06 4.58
N THR A 47 6.65 -1.74 4.40
CA THR A 47 7.52 -2.22 5.47
C THR A 47 8.95 -1.75 5.26
N SER A 48 9.63 -1.39 6.35
CA SER A 48 11.07 -1.08 6.35
C SER A 48 11.94 -2.35 6.40
N THR A 49 11.32 -3.52 6.51
CA THR A 49 12.03 -4.80 6.50
C THR A 49 12.38 -5.17 5.05
N LEU A 50 13.64 -4.94 4.69
CA LEU A 50 14.21 -5.22 3.37
C LEU A 50 14.54 -6.71 3.17
N THR A 51 13.63 -7.60 3.55
CA THR A 51 13.81 -9.03 3.26
C THR A 51 13.44 -9.28 1.80
N PRO A 52 14.36 -9.84 0.99
CA PRO A 52 14.05 -10.21 -0.38
C PRO A 52 13.01 -11.33 -0.35
N TYR A 53 11.78 -10.97 -0.71
CA TYR A 53 10.67 -11.90 -0.87
C TYR A 53 10.09 -11.64 -2.25
N PRO A 54 9.84 -12.68 -3.08
CA PRO A 54 9.49 -12.50 -4.50
C PRO A 54 8.31 -11.55 -4.73
N TRP A 55 7.33 -11.59 -3.83
CA TRP A 55 6.10 -10.81 -3.93
C TRP A 55 6.25 -9.38 -3.36
N ARG A 56 7.43 -8.96 -2.91
CA ARG A 56 7.63 -7.62 -2.34
C ARG A 56 8.31 -6.69 -3.33
N VAL A 57 7.71 -5.53 -3.52
CA VAL A 57 8.17 -4.52 -4.47
C VAL A 57 8.99 -3.47 -3.73
N LYS A 58 10.17 -3.14 -4.24
CA LYS A 58 11.00 -2.08 -3.65
C LYS A 58 10.33 -0.72 -3.86
N CYS A 59 10.41 0.14 -2.86
CA CYS A 59 9.97 1.53 -2.98
C CYS A 59 10.86 2.46 -2.15
N THR A 60 10.86 3.73 -2.48
CA THR A 60 11.53 4.78 -1.71
C THR A 60 10.52 5.80 -1.21
N LEU A 61 10.51 6.05 0.09
CA LEU A 61 9.69 7.10 0.70
C LEU A 61 10.61 8.03 1.50
N ASP A 62 10.61 9.32 1.17
CA ASP A 62 11.45 10.34 1.81
C ASP A 62 12.94 9.96 1.90
N GLY A 63 13.48 9.39 0.82
CA GLY A 63 14.88 8.94 0.73
C GLY A 63 15.21 7.70 1.56
N LYS A 64 14.20 7.02 2.11
CA LYS A 64 14.36 5.74 2.83
C LYS A 64 13.83 4.60 1.98
N GLU A 65 14.65 3.57 1.83
CA GLU A 65 14.25 2.33 1.18
C GLU A 65 13.22 1.59 2.04
N GLY A 66 12.25 0.99 1.34
CA GLY A 66 11.23 0.13 1.91
C GLY A 66 10.76 -0.89 0.90
N MET A 67 9.80 -1.71 1.32
CA MET A 67 9.14 -2.70 0.51
C MET A 67 7.63 -2.55 0.62
N ILE A 68 6.93 -2.64 -0.50
CA ILE A 68 5.47 -2.78 -0.57
C ILE A 68 5.15 -4.26 -0.35
N ALA A 69 4.44 -4.57 0.73
CA ALA A 69 4.09 -5.95 1.11
C ALA A 69 2.77 -6.36 0.45
N THR A 70 2.82 -6.74 -0.84
CA THR A 70 1.63 -7.11 -1.64
C THR A 70 0.83 -8.26 -1.03
N ASP A 71 1.50 -9.16 -0.30
CA ASP A 71 0.90 -10.26 0.47
C ASP A 71 0.00 -9.79 1.64
N GLN A 72 0.04 -8.49 1.97
CA GLN A 72 -0.75 -7.86 3.03
C GLN A 72 -1.77 -6.85 2.49
N ILE A 73 -2.18 -7.00 1.21
CA ILE A 73 -3.24 -6.20 0.61
C ILE A 73 -4.54 -6.29 1.43
N ARG A 74 -5.19 -5.15 1.67
CA ARG A 74 -6.48 -5.13 2.38
C ARG A 74 -7.31 -3.89 2.08
N THR A 75 -8.62 -4.01 2.30
CA THR A 75 -9.55 -2.89 2.26
C THR A 75 -9.65 -2.24 3.64
N VAL A 76 -9.58 -0.91 3.71
CA VAL A 76 -9.73 -0.14 4.96
C VAL A 76 -10.75 0.97 4.81
N ASP A 77 -11.41 1.32 5.91
CA ASP A 77 -12.24 2.52 6.00
C ASP A 77 -11.38 3.79 5.92
N LYS A 78 -11.86 4.83 5.24
CA LYS A 78 -11.18 6.12 5.07
C LYS A 78 -10.87 6.81 6.40
N LEU A 79 -11.62 6.53 7.46
CA LEU A 79 -11.32 7.03 8.81
C LEU A 79 -9.96 6.55 9.35
N ARG A 80 -9.41 5.46 8.79
CA ARG A 80 -8.07 4.95 9.13
C ARG A 80 -6.94 5.67 8.39
N ILE A 81 -7.26 6.50 7.40
CA ILE A 81 -6.29 7.16 6.52
C ILE A 81 -5.98 8.54 7.09
N GLY A 82 -4.70 8.76 7.36
CA GLY A 82 -4.15 10.02 7.80
C GLY A 82 -3.56 10.84 6.64
N LYS A 83 -2.48 11.55 6.94
CA LYS A 83 -1.82 12.44 5.98
C LYS A 83 -1.19 11.66 4.84
N GLN A 84 -1.16 12.27 3.65
CA GLN A 84 -0.36 11.78 2.54
C GLN A 84 1.13 11.87 2.92
N ALA A 85 1.85 10.79 2.68
CA ALA A 85 3.29 10.69 2.89
C ALA A 85 4.06 10.82 1.57
N GLY A 86 3.45 10.45 0.44
CA GLY A 86 4.10 10.53 -0.86
C GLY A 86 3.25 9.96 -1.98
N VAL A 87 3.91 9.63 -3.09
CA VAL A 87 3.32 8.96 -4.25
C VAL A 87 4.39 8.04 -4.85
N LEU A 88 3.99 6.88 -5.35
CA LEU A 88 4.93 6.02 -6.07
C LEU A 88 5.39 6.71 -7.36
N ASN A 89 6.66 6.54 -7.70
CA ASN A 89 7.18 6.88 -9.02
C ASN A 89 6.75 5.86 -10.08
N GLU A 90 7.08 6.09 -11.35
CA GLU A 90 6.60 5.24 -12.44
C GLU A 90 7.15 3.81 -12.38
N ASP A 91 8.47 3.65 -12.18
CA ASP A 91 9.11 2.33 -12.07
C ASP A 91 8.52 1.49 -10.91
N GLU A 92 8.23 2.14 -9.78
CA GLU A 92 7.58 1.51 -8.63
C GLU A 92 6.14 1.08 -8.93
N ARG A 93 5.40 1.84 -9.72
CA ARG A 93 4.03 1.50 -10.14
C ARG A 93 4.03 0.34 -11.10
N GLU A 94 4.88 0.36 -12.11
CA GLU A 94 5.02 -0.73 -13.08
C GLU A 94 5.36 -2.03 -12.35
N SER A 95 6.40 -2.00 -11.50
CA SER A 95 6.79 -3.16 -10.69
C SER A 95 5.66 -3.65 -9.77
N LEU A 96 4.85 -2.75 -9.23
CA LEU A 96 3.71 -3.12 -8.40
C LEU A 96 2.59 -3.77 -9.21
N ILE A 97 2.31 -3.27 -10.41
CA ILE A 97 1.30 -3.85 -11.29
C ILE A 97 1.73 -5.25 -11.73
N ASP A 98 2.97 -5.41 -12.21
CA ASP A 98 3.51 -6.70 -12.64
C ASP A 98 3.40 -7.77 -11.55
N VAL A 99 3.81 -7.43 -10.32
CA VAL A 99 3.73 -8.35 -9.19
C VAL A 99 2.29 -8.68 -8.81
N LEU A 100 1.35 -7.72 -8.92
CA LEU A 100 -0.06 -7.97 -8.63
C LEU A 100 -0.72 -8.83 -9.73
N GLU A 101 -0.39 -8.60 -11.00
CA GLU A 101 -0.85 -9.44 -12.12
C GLU A 101 -0.36 -10.87 -11.96
N GLU A 102 0.93 -11.07 -11.65
CA GLU A 102 1.50 -12.39 -11.38
C GLU A 102 0.87 -13.04 -10.13
N MET A 103 0.70 -12.28 -9.05
CA MET A 103 0.15 -12.78 -7.78
C MET A 103 -1.30 -13.25 -7.93
N PHE A 104 -2.12 -12.56 -8.71
CA PHE A 104 -3.54 -12.87 -8.88
C PHE A 104 -3.86 -13.67 -10.15
N ILE A 105 -2.86 -13.97 -10.98
CA ILE A 105 -3.00 -14.67 -12.27
C ILE A 105 -4.11 -13.99 -13.10
N LEU A 106 -3.97 -12.67 -13.26
CA LEU A 106 -4.83 -11.84 -14.10
C LEU A 106 -4.29 -11.76 -15.53
#